data_AF-A0A194VTX4-F1
#
_entry.id   AF-A0A194VTX4-F1
#
_cell.length_a   1.000
_cell.length_b   1.000
_cell.length_c   1.000
_cell.angle_alpha   90.00
_cell.angle_beta   90.00
_cell.angle_gamma   90.00
#
_symmetry.space_group_name_H-M   'P 1'
#
loop_
_entity.id
_entity.type
_entity.pdbx_description
1 polymer ?
#
loop_
_entity_poly.entity_id
_entity_poly.type
_entity_poly.pdbx_seq_one_letter_code
_entity_poly.pdbx_strand_id
1 'polypeptide(L)'
;MTLIIDSEAKAVAVRLFRAETSQRPSRAAAKTQRLSCREAARKAGCSRTSVSKHLRDLRAGVESRPRGRPPALTNSEDNALVAYILTIEKTSYGADRNLIVNACNRLRAARTPPAAIPYYAEVQFQQPQYWVIDGLDECANPASLFPLLAKIEKKARLRVFVTSQPSLVFERSFAREDTASIAETIPLDATLSDIRIYLNEHSSYFLCESEDERQELDHTILDMSNGNFLWTDLVVKRIENAVSKEQVHTILNSVPKEMDQLYREITSSIMTSPETASIAKAILRWTLCSLRPLSVDELREALRLDIGESLSQLDKTAGAICGNLVYVDGDSRDDFEYGMKREREHTRITQICLSYLSGDDDMKPRTFRRANSHAHKKEAKRSIFSNYAVVYFSDQIAHSSSSSGEQLATLNRFLMSNHTTWIEAIASTKDLIPLTRTANNLKAYMDRRVKYESPLAPKSKMS
;
A
#
# COMPACT_ATOMS: atom_id res chain seq x y z
N MET A 1 16.30 -3.48 9.71
CA MET A 1 15.33 -3.38 10.81
C MET A 1 14.09 -2.66 10.34
N THR A 2 13.11 -3.46 9.96
CA THR A 2 11.81 -3.11 9.37
C THR A 2 10.74 -3.78 10.22
N LEU A 3 9.59 -3.14 10.42
CA LEU A 3 8.50 -3.79 11.15
C LEU A 3 7.68 -4.63 10.18
N ILE A 4 7.58 -5.93 10.47
CA ILE A 4 6.69 -6.88 9.80
C ILE A 4 5.52 -7.16 10.74
N ILE A 5 4.36 -7.39 10.15
CA ILE A 5 3.15 -7.75 10.86
C ILE A 5 2.82 -9.18 10.49
N ASP A 6 2.39 -9.94 11.49
CA ASP A 6 1.85 -11.27 11.26
C ASP A 6 0.66 -11.21 10.26
N SER A 7 0.62 -12.11 9.29
CA SER A 7 -0.46 -12.18 8.29
C SER A 7 -1.86 -12.18 8.94
N GLU A 8 -2.01 -12.81 10.11
CA GLU A 8 -3.26 -12.88 10.85
C GLU A 8 -3.53 -11.63 11.72
N ALA A 9 -2.50 -10.84 12.05
CA ALA A 9 -2.66 -9.56 12.75
C ALA A 9 -3.38 -8.48 11.91
N LYS A 10 -3.46 -8.67 10.58
CA LYS A 10 -4.38 -7.90 9.71
C LYS A 10 -5.82 -7.96 10.24
N ALA A 11 -6.29 -9.11 10.73
CA ALA A 11 -7.64 -9.29 11.25
C ALA A 11 -7.88 -8.49 12.55
N VAL A 12 -6.87 -8.43 13.43
CA VAL A 12 -6.91 -7.63 14.66
C VAL A 12 -7.01 -6.15 14.34
N ALA A 13 -6.15 -5.66 13.46
CA ALA A 13 -6.18 -4.25 13.08
C ALA A 13 -7.48 -3.87 12.38
N VAL A 14 -8.03 -4.74 11.52
CA VAL A 14 -9.36 -4.58 10.92
C VAL A 14 -10.43 -4.36 11.99
N ARG A 15 -10.35 -5.05 13.13
CA ARG A 15 -11.28 -4.90 14.28
C ARG A 15 -11.01 -3.62 15.07
N LEU A 16 -9.75 -3.33 15.39
CA LEU A 16 -9.32 -2.09 16.05
C LEU A 16 -9.83 -0.84 15.30
N PHE A 17 -9.70 -0.83 13.97
CA PHE A 17 -10.17 0.27 13.13
C PHE A 17 -11.69 0.25 12.87
N ARG A 18 -12.41 -0.84 13.18
CA ARG A 18 -13.89 -0.92 13.06
C ARG A 18 -14.60 -0.37 14.30
N ALA A 19 -14.03 -0.52 15.48
CA ALA A 19 -14.65 -0.09 16.74
C ALA A 19 -15.08 1.40 16.75
N GLU A 20 -14.38 2.26 16.00
CA GLU A 20 -14.70 3.69 15.85
C GLU A 20 -15.88 3.97 14.90
N THR A 21 -16.24 3.03 14.01
CA THR A 21 -17.37 3.25 13.08
C THR A 21 -18.74 3.08 13.73
N SER A 22 -18.81 2.46 14.92
CA SER A 22 -20.04 2.19 15.66
C SER A 22 -20.51 3.36 16.52
N GLN A 23 -19.66 4.36 16.79
CA GLN A 23 -20.08 5.64 17.37
C GLN A 23 -20.42 6.63 16.25
N ARG A 24 -21.61 6.48 15.64
CA ARG A 24 -22.18 7.53 14.78
C ARG A 24 -23.17 8.38 15.58
N PRO A 25 -23.12 9.72 15.47
CA PRO A 25 -24.26 10.55 15.83
C PRO A 25 -25.48 10.18 14.99
N SER A 26 -26.65 10.20 15.62
CA SER A 26 -27.97 9.97 15.03
C SER A 26 -28.10 10.52 13.61
N ARG A 27 -28.51 9.64 12.68
CA ARG A 27 -28.75 9.93 11.27
C ARG A 27 -30.05 10.75 11.14
N ALA A 28 -29.98 12.06 11.37
CA ALA A 28 -30.98 12.97 10.83
C ALA A 28 -30.76 13.03 9.30
N ALA A 29 -31.54 12.24 8.57
CA ALA A 29 -31.54 12.24 7.12
C ALA A 29 -32.05 13.60 6.60
N ALA A 30 -31.15 14.56 6.38
CA ALA A 30 -31.45 15.72 5.56
C ALA A 30 -31.69 15.22 4.12
N LYS A 31 -32.97 15.08 3.74
CA LYS A 31 -33.39 14.89 2.35
C LYS A 31 -32.92 16.10 1.55
N THR A 32 -31.74 16.02 0.93
CA THR A 32 -31.31 16.99 -0.06
C THR A 32 -32.13 16.75 -1.32
N GLN A 33 -33.15 17.59 -1.54
CA GLN A 33 -34.02 17.53 -2.70
C GLN A 33 -33.17 17.81 -3.95
N ARG A 34 -32.94 16.80 -4.79
CA ARG A 34 -32.21 16.93 -6.06
C ARG A 34 -33.00 17.88 -6.98
N LEU A 35 -32.46 19.07 -7.24
CA LEU A 35 -33.02 20.00 -8.23
C LEU A 35 -32.92 19.39 -9.64
N SER A 36 -34.02 19.44 -10.39
CA SER A 36 -34.01 19.02 -11.80
C SER A 36 -33.30 20.07 -12.67
N CYS A 37 -32.70 19.64 -13.80
CA CYS A 37 -32.10 20.56 -14.78
C CYS A 37 -33.10 21.64 -15.26
N ARG A 38 -34.40 21.35 -15.19
CA ARG A 38 -35.49 22.26 -15.55
C ARG A 38 -35.64 23.41 -14.56
N GLU A 39 -35.49 23.15 -13.26
CA GLU A 39 -35.54 24.19 -12.22
C GLU A 39 -34.26 25.04 -12.18
N ALA A 40 -33.10 24.42 -12.44
CA ALA A 40 -31.82 25.11 -12.52
C ALA A 40 -31.77 26.10 -13.69
N ALA A 41 -32.22 25.70 -14.89
CA ALA A 41 -32.26 26.58 -16.06
C ALA A 41 -33.23 27.76 -15.90
N ARG A 42 -34.37 27.53 -15.23
CA ARG A 42 -35.35 28.58 -14.93
C ARG A 42 -34.80 29.61 -13.93
N LYS A 43 -34.10 29.15 -12.88
CA LYS A 43 -33.46 30.04 -11.89
C LYS A 43 -32.34 30.89 -12.51
N ALA A 44 -31.66 30.39 -13.54
CA ALA A 44 -30.57 31.10 -14.21
C ALA A 44 -31.00 31.95 -15.43
N GLY A 45 -32.30 32.03 -15.74
CA GLY A 45 -32.81 32.87 -16.85
C GLY A 45 -32.38 32.42 -18.26
N CYS A 46 -31.97 31.17 -18.43
CA CYS A 46 -31.39 30.67 -19.69
C CYS A 46 -32.41 29.83 -20.50
N SER A 47 -32.47 30.01 -21.82
CA SER A 47 -33.36 29.21 -22.68
C SER A 47 -32.82 27.78 -22.88
N ARG A 48 -33.74 26.80 -22.93
CA ARG A 48 -33.45 25.36 -23.08
C ARG A 48 -32.53 25.04 -24.27
N THR A 49 -32.66 25.81 -25.35
CA THR A 49 -31.90 25.64 -26.60
C THR A 49 -30.44 26.00 -26.43
N SER A 50 -30.11 27.04 -25.65
CA SER A 50 -28.72 27.43 -25.39
C SER A 50 -27.97 26.41 -24.55
N VAL A 51 -28.60 25.84 -23.51
CA VAL A 51 -27.99 24.80 -22.66
C VAL A 51 -27.75 23.51 -23.46
N SER A 52 -28.71 23.15 -24.32
CA SER A 52 -28.58 21.96 -25.19
C SER A 52 -27.51 22.13 -26.27
N LYS A 53 -27.30 23.35 -26.77
CA LYS A 53 -26.26 23.68 -27.75
C LYS A 53 -24.87 23.64 -27.10
N HIS A 54 -24.71 24.25 -25.92
CA HIS A 54 -23.45 24.21 -25.17
C HIS A 54 -23.03 22.79 -24.78
N LEU A 55 -23.97 21.93 -24.36
CA LEU A 55 -23.69 20.53 -24.07
C LEU A 55 -23.29 19.72 -25.31
N ARG A 56 -23.78 20.12 -26.49
CA ARG A 56 -23.43 19.51 -27.78
C ARG A 56 -22.03 19.95 -28.23
N ASP A 57 -21.70 21.22 -28.05
CA ASP A 57 -20.40 21.81 -28.37
C ASP A 57 -19.29 21.30 -27.41
N LEU A 58 -19.61 21.11 -26.12
CA LEU A 58 -18.73 20.45 -25.13
C LEU A 58 -18.46 18.97 -25.45
N ARG A 59 -19.42 18.27 -26.07
CA ARG A 59 -19.21 16.92 -26.58
C ARG A 59 -18.41 16.89 -27.89
N ALA A 60 -18.18 18.03 -28.53
CA ALA A 60 -17.65 18.12 -29.89
C ALA A 60 -16.32 18.89 -30.08
N GLY A 61 -15.73 19.50 -29.05
CA GLY A 61 -14.39 20.15 -29.17
C GLY A 61 -13.27 19.16 -28.83
N VAL A 62 -12.13 19.07 -29.52
CA VAL A 62 -11.37 20.13 -30.21
C VAL A 62 -10.42 19.50 -31.24
N GLU A 63 -10.41 19.99 -32.49
CA GLU A 63 -9.20 20.45 -33.21
C GLU A 63 -9.51 20.92 -34.65
N SER A 64 -9.12 22.16 -34.95
CA SER A 64 -9.00 22.68 -36.31
C SER A 64 -7.80 22.02 -37.02
N ARG A 65 -8.06 21.23 -38.06
CA ARG A 65 -7.05 20.54 -38.88
C ARG A 65 -6.48 21.43 -40.00
N PRO A 66 -5.22 21.23 -40.40
CA PRO A 66 -4.70 21.75 -41.67
C PRO A 66 -5.32 20.98 -42.86
N ARG A 67 -5.35 21.65 -44.03
CA ARG A 67 -6.00 21.18 -45.24
C ARG A 67 -5.42 19.85 -45.76
N GLY A 68 -6.31 18.92 -46.07
CA GLY A 68 -6.04 17.62 -46.70
C GLY A 68 -5.99 16.45 -45.72
N ARG A 69 -6.70 15.35 -46.01
CA ARG A 69 -6.61 14.10 -45.25
C ARG A 69 -5.30 13.41 -45.64
N PRO A 70 -4.35 13.20 -44.71
CA PRO A 70 -3.16 12.41 -45.01
C PRO A 70 -3.54 10.98 -45.40
N PRO A 71 -2.80 10.33 -46.30
CA PRO A 71 -3.03 8.93 -46.65
C PRO A 71 -2.97 8.03 -45.39
N ALA A 72 -3.73 6.93 -45.42
CA ALA A 72 -3.72 5.94 -44.35
C ALA A 72 -2.31 5.34 -44.21
N LEU A 73 -1.89 5.05 -42.97
CA LEU A 73 -0.62 4.39 -42.71
C LEU A 73 -0.62 2.99 -43.32
N THR A 74 0.49 2.58 -43.89
CA THR A 74 0.71 1.16 -44.20
C THR A 74 0.89 0.37 -42.91
N ASN A 75 0.61 -0.93 -42.93
CA ASN A 75 0.77 -1.79 -41.74
C ASN A 75 2.21 -1.73 -41.16
N SER A 76 3.22 -1.53 -42.01
CA SER A 76 4.61 -1.38 -41.57
C SER A 76 4.86 -0.06 -40.85
N GLU A 77 4.24 1.03 -41.29
CA GLU A 77 4.36 2.34 -40.65
C GLU A 77 3.57 2.38 -39.33
N ASP A 78 2.42 1.69 -39.27
CA ASP A 78 1.61 1.56 -38.08
C ASP A 78 2.37 0.79 -36.97
N ASN A 79 2.99 -0.34 -37.33
CA ASN A 79 3.84 -1.11 -36.41
C ASN A 79 5.06 -0.32 -35.92
N ALA A 80 5.71 0.44 -36.80
CA ALA A 80 6.84 1.31 -36.43
C ALA A 80 6.42 2.44 -35.48
N LEU A 81 5.20 2.99 -35.68
CA LEU A 81 4.64 4.01 -34.81
C LEU A 81 4.32 3.46 -33.41
N VAL A 82 3.73 2.27 -33.33
CA VAL A 82 3.46 1.57 -32.07
C VAL A 82 4.76 1.33 -31.31
N ALA A 83 5.80 0.82 -31.99
CA ALA A 83 7.11 0.61 -31.37
C ALA A 83 7.70 1.93 -30.83
N TYR A 84 7.64 3.02 -31.60
CA TYR A 84 8.14 4.33 -31.18
C TYR A 84 7.38 4.91 -29.99
N ILE A 85 6.05 4.77 -29.95
CA ILE A 85 5.20 5.21 -28.83
C ILE A 85 5.56 4.41 -27.57
N LEU A 86 5.73 3.09 -27.68
CA LEU A 86 6.13 2.22 -26.57
C LEU A 86 7.55 2.55 -26.07
N THR A 87 8.48 2.93 -26.96
CA THR A 87 9.81 3.40 -26.58
C THR A 87 9.74 4.72 -25.82
N ILE A 88 8.94 5.69 -26.30
CA ILE A 88 8.70 6.96 -25.61
C ILE A 88 8.13 6.71 -24.20
N GLU A 89 7.11 5.86 -24.10
CA GLU A 89 6.48 5.47 -22.83
C GLU A 89 7.48 4.83 -21.86
N LYS A 90 8.40 4.00 -22.34
CA LYS A 90 9.48 3.38 -21.53
C LYS A 90 10.62 4.34 -21.16
N THR A 91 10.79 5.46 -21.88
CA THR A 91 11.88 6.44 -21.65
C THR A 91 11.50 7.63 -20.76
N SER A 92 10.41 7.55 -19.99
CA SER A 92 9.94 8.59 -19.04
C SER A 92 9.58 9.94 -19.67
N TYR A 93 9.56 10.05 -21.01
CA TYR A 93 9.00 11.22 -21.71
C TYR A 93 7.53 10.94 -22.03
N GLY A 94 6.60 11.72 -21.48
CA GLY A 94 5.18 11.59 -21.79
C GLY A 94 4.92 11.79 -23.29
N ALA A 95 4.12 10.91 -23.90
CA ALA A 95 3.79 11.01 -25.32
C ALA A 95 2.83 12.19 -25.57
N ASP A 96 3.40 13.36 -25.89
CA ASP A 96 2.62 14.52 -26.36
C ASP A 96 2.04 14.23 -27.75
N ARG A 97 0.78 14.61 -27.97
CA ARG A 97 0.05 14.48 -29.24
C ARG A 97 0.84 15.11 -30.39
N ASN A 98 1.50 16.25 -30.16
CA ASN A 98 2.33 16.89 -31.20
C ASN A 98 3.55 16.06 -31.55
N LEU A 99 4.12 15.34 -30.58
CA LEU A 99 5.29 14.49 -30.77
C LEU A 99 4.93 13.25 -31.59
N ILE A 100 3.75 12.66 -31.33
CA ILE A 100 3.17 11.57 -32.13
C ILE A 100 2.91 12.04 -33.57
N VAL A 101 2.28 13.20 -33.75
CA VAL A 101 1.99 13.75 -35.08
C VAL A 101 3.29 14.05 -35.85
N ASN A 102 4.31 14.61 -35.19
CA ASN A 102 5.61 14.88 -35.79
C ASN A 102 6.38 13.59 -36.12
N ALA A 103 6.23 12.53 -35.33
CA ALA A 103 6.80 11.22 -35.62
C ALA A 103 6.10 10.57 -36.83
N CYS A 104 4.77 10.59 -36.89
CA CYS A 104 3.99 10.16 -38.05
C CYS A 104 4.44 10.85 -39.32
N ASN A 105 4.63 12.18 -39.27
CA ASN A 105 5.04 12.97 -40.42
C ASN A 105 6.49 12.69 -40.85
N ARG A 106 7.40 12.43 -39.91
CA ARG A 106 8.78 12.01 -40.20
C ARG A 106 8.85 10.61 -40.83
N LEU A 107 8.06 9.64 -40.33
CA LEU A 107 7.98 8.30 -40.91
C LEU A 107 7.42 8.31 -42.34
N ARG A 108 6.36 9.09 -42.58
CA ARG A 108 5.82 9.31 -43.94
C ARG A 108 6.84 9.94 -44.89
N ALA A 109 7.68 10.84 -44.39
CA ALA A 109 8.71 11.50 -45.18
C ALA A 109 9.90 10.56 -45.49
N ALA A 110 10.20 9.60 -44.62
CA ALA A 110 11.38 8.75 -44.72
C ALA A 110 11.26 7.60 -45.74
N ARG A 111 10.04 7.24 -46.21
CA ARG A 111 9.71 6.17 -47.19
C ARG A 111 10.31 4.78 -46.95
N THR A 112 11.09 4.61 -45.89
CA THR A 112 11.80 3.39 -45.50
C THR A 112 11.64 3.27 -43.99
N PRO A 113 10.96 2.23 -43.47
CA PRO A 113 10.80 2.04 -42.03
C PRO A 113 12.18 1.86 -41.38
N PRO A 114 12.45 2.49 -40.22
CA PRO A 114 13.62 2.14 -39.43
C PRO A 114 13.54 0.66 -39.05
N ALA A 115 14.65 -0.06 -39.20
CA ALA A 115 14.75 -1.49 -38.88
C ALA A 115 14.13 -1.75 -37.49
N ALA A 116 13.22 -2.72 -37.41
CA ALA A 116 12.51 -3.06 -36.19
C ALA A 116 13.50 -3.27 -35.05
N ILE A 117 13.51 -2.35 -34.07
CA ILE A 117 14.29 -2.52 -32.85
C ILE A 117 13.60 -3.62 -32.03
N PRO A 118 14.24 -4.76 -31.75
CA PRO A 118 13.64 -5.84 -30.99
C PRO A 118 13.52 -5.41 -29.51
N TYR A 119 12.40 -4.77 -29.15
CA TYR A 119 12.18 -4.15 -27.83
C TYR A 119 11.58 -5.09 -26.77
N TYR A 120 11.56 -6.39 -27.04
CA TYR A 120 11.65 -7.41 -26.00
C TYR A 120 13.04 -7.99 -26.14
N ALA A 121 14.00 -7.44 -25.40
CA ALA A 121 15.17 -8.24 -25.09
C ALA A 121 14.62 -9.50 -24.42
N GLU A 122 14.68 -10.64 -25.11
CA GLU A 122 14.48 -11.92 -24.45
C GLU A 122 15.52 -11.96 -23.33
N VAL A 123 15.07 -11.76 -22.10
CA VAL A 123 15.91 -11.99 -20.94
C VAL A 123 16.11 -13.49 -20.89
N GLN A 124 17.14 -13.96 -21.58
CA GLN A 124 17.56 -15.34 -21.55
C GLN A 124 18.25 -15.56 -20.22
N PHE A 125 17.52 -16.17 -19.29
CA PHE A 125 18.10 -16.63 -18.05
C PHE A 125 19.01 -17.82 -18.37
N GLN A 126 20.32 -17.61 -18.26
CA GLN A 126 21.30 -18.68 -18.51
C GLN A 126 21.28 -19.77 -17.43
N GLN A 127 20.63 -19.50 -16.29
CA GLN A 127 20.56 -20.37 -15.12
C GLN A 127 19.10 -20.62 -14.73
N PRO A 128 18.78 -21.79 -14.14
CA PRO A 128 17.48 -22.03 -13.54
C PRO A 128 17.13 -20.94 -12.52
N GLN A 129 15.89 -20.46 -12.58
CA GLN A 129 15.34 -19.49 -11.64
C GLN A 129 14.57 -20.21 -10.55
N TYR A 130 14.70 -19.73 -9.31
CA TYR A 130 14.02 -20.28 -8.14
C TYR A 130 13.17 -19.18 -7.52
N TRP A 131 11.86 -19.36 -7.51
CA TRP A 131 10.92 -18.41 -6.93
C TRP A 131 10.26 -19.04 -5.70
N VAL A 132 10.14 -18.26 -4.64
CA VAL A 132 9.37 -18.61 -3.44
C VAL A 132 8.16 -17.69 -3.40
N ILE A 133 6.97 -18.28 -3.36
CA ILE A 133 5.70 -17.55 -3.24
C ILE A 133 5.11 -17.95 -1.89
N ASP A 134 5.14 -17.03 -0.94
CA ASP A 134 4.56 -17.24 0.38
C ASP A 134 3.09 -16.79 0.40
N GLY A 135 2.17 -17.61 0.89
CA GLY A 135 0.76 -17.24 1.09
C GLY A 135 -0.07 -17.12 -0.19
N LEU A 136 -0.02 -18.10 -1.10
CA LEU A 136 -0.75 -18.04 -2.38
C LEU A 136 -2.28 -17.85 -2.24
N ASP A 137 -2.87 -18.23 -1.11
CA ASP A 137 -4.28 -18.02 -0.79
C ASP A 137 -4.67 -16.54 -0.62
N GLU A 138 -3.70 -15.67 -0.36
CA GLU A 138 -3.91 -14.22 -0.35
C GLU A 138 -3.96 -13.61 -1.77
N CYS A 139 -3.63 -14.39 -2.80
CA CYS A 139 -3.62 -13.92 -4.18
C CYS A 139 -5.02 -13.48 -4.63
N ALA A 140 -5.15 -12.19 -4.98
CA ALA A 140 -6.42 -11.63 -5.44
C ALA A 140 -6.91 -12.19 -6.79
N ASN A 141 -6.01 -12.70 -7.64
CA ASN A 141 -6.35 -13.23 -8.95
C ASN A 141 -5.49 -14.45 -9.35
N PRO A 142 -5.68 -15.59 -8.66
CA PRO A 142 -4.88 -16.79 -8.90
C PRO A 142 -5.09 -17.35 -10.31
N ALA A 143 -6.28 -17.16 -10.90
CA ALA A 143 -6.60 -17.61 -12.26
C ALA A 143 -5.68 -17.02 -13.34
N SER A 144 -5.10 -15.84 -13.09
CA SER A 144 -4.15 -15.21 -14.01
C SER A 144 -2.69 -15.60 -13.76
N LEU A 145 -2.37 -16.06 -12.54
CA LEU A 145 -1.01 -16.36 -12.11
C LEU A 145 -0.50 -17.66 -12.74
N PHE A 146 -1.26 -18.75 -12.66
CA PHE A 146 -0.80 -20.05 -13.18
C PHE A 146 -0.48 -20.04 -14.68
N PRO A 147 -1.33 -19.47 -15.56
CA PRO A 147 -1.00 -19.36 -16.98
C PRO A 147 0.22 -18.48 -17.25
N LEU A 148 0.49 -17.51 -16.37
CA LEU A 148 1.69 -16.67 -16.48
C LEU A 148 2.94 -17.47 -16.11
N LEU A 149 2.92 -18.20 -14.99
CA LEU A 149 4.03 -19.05 -14.56
C LEU A 149 4.35 -20.12 -15.61
N ALA A 150 3.33 -20.78 -16.18
CA ALA A 150 3.50 -21.75 -17.26
C ALA A 150 4.11 -21.14 -18.53
N LYS A 151 3.79 -19.87 -18.86
CA LYS A 151 4.41 -19.16 -20.00
C LYS A 151 5.86 -18.79 -19.73
N ILE A 152 6.21 -18.49 -18.48
CA ILE A 152 7.58 -18.16 -18.08
C ILE A 152 8.45 -19.42 -18.10
N GLU A 153 7.95 -20.53 -17.57
CA GLU A 153 8.63 -21.83 -17.55
C GLU A 153 9.07 -22.27 -18.96
N LYS A 154 8.21 -22.07 -19.97
CA LYS A 154 8.53 -22.34 -21.38
C LYS A 154 9.71 -21.53 -21.94
N LYS A 155 10.04 -20.40 -21.33
CA LYS A 155 11.11 -19.49 -21.77
C LYS A 155 12.34 -19.53 -20.86
N ALA A 156 12.16 -19.90 -19.60
CA ALA A 156 13.19 -19.92 -18.58
C ALA A 156 12.96 -21.13 -17.69
N ARG A 157 14.02 -21.88 -17.36
CA ARG A 157 13.94 -23.00 -16.42
C ARG A 157 13.52 -22.49 -15.04
N LEU A 158 12.23 -22.48 -14.74
CA LEU A 158 11.67 -21.91 -13.52
C LEU A 158 11.28 -23.03 -12.55
N ARG A 159 11.69 -22.90 -11.29
CA ARG A 159 11.29 -23.75 -10.17
C ARG A 159 10.60 -22.87 -9.14
N VAL A 160 9.37 -23.21 -8.79
CA VAL A 160 8.57 -22.40 -7.87
C VAL A 160 8.26 -23.24 -6.64
N PHE A 161 8.60 -22.72 -5.47
CA PHE A 161 8.12 -23.21 -4.18
C PHE A 161 6.98 -22.30 -3.74
N VAL A 162 5.88 -22.89 -3.27
CA VAL A 162 4.68 -22.16 -2.88
C VAL A 162 4.20 -22.63 -1.52
N THR A 163 3.88 -21.71 -0.63
CA THR A 163 3.10 -21.99 0.58
C THR A 163 1.67 -21.49 0.40
N SER A 164 0.70 -22.18 0.98
CA SER A 164 -0.71 -21.76 0.95
C SER A 164 -1.54 -22.50 1.98
N GLN A 165 -2.66 -21.90 2.41
CA GLN A 165 -3.75 -22.65 3.02
C GLN A 165 -4.37 -23.65 2.02
N PRO A 166 -4.89 -24.81 2.50
CA PRO A 166 -5.52 -25.80 1.65
C PRO A 166 -6.64 -25.21 0.78
N SER A 167 -6.53 -25.36 -0.54
CA SER A 167 -7.50 -24.79 -1.49
C SER A 167 -7.64 -25.65 -2.74
N LEU A 168 -8.84 -26.18 -2.93
CA LEU A 168 -9.23 -26.96 -4.12
C LEU A 168 -9.07 -26.16 -5.43
N VAL A 169 -9.08 -24.82 -5.36
CA VAL A 169 -8.90 -23.96 -6.53
C VAL A 169 -7.46 -24.06 -7.04
N PHE A 170 -6.48 -24.15 -6.15
CA PHE A 170 -5.07 -24.23 -6.53
C PHE A 170 -4.71 -25.61 -7.05
N GLU A 171 -5.17 -26.67 -6.39
CA GLU A 171 -5.01 -28.05 -6.87
C GLU A 171 -5.52 -28.20 -8.31
N ARG A 172 -6.71 -27.68 -8.60
CA ARG A 172 -7.28 -27.71 -9.96
C ARG A 172 -6.49 -26.86 -10.96
N SER A 173 -5.93 -25.74 -10.51
CA SER A 173 -5.19 -24.83 -11.37
C SER A 173 -3.83 -25.41 -11.78
N PHE A 174 -3.12 -26.05 -10.84
CA PHE A 174 -1.89 -26.79 -11.14
C PHE A 174 -2.13 -27.97 -12.07
N ALA A 175 -3.20 -28.74 -11.84
CA ALA A 175 -3.57 -29.87 -12.71
C ALA A 175 -3.93 -29.45 -14.14
N ARG A 176 -4.53 -28.27 -14.32
CA ARG A 176 -4.95 -27.75 -15.63
C ARG A 176 -3.79 -27.36 -16.54
N GLU A 177 -2.71 -26.83 -15.98
CA GLU A 177 -1.57 -26.32 -16.75
C GLU A 177 -0.51 -27.41 -17.03
N ASP A 178 -0.81 -28.69 -16.77
CA ASP A 178 0.07 -29.86 -16.95
C ASP A 178 1.48 -29.62 -16.36
N THR A 179 1.52 -28.91 -15.23
CA THR A 179 2.75 -28.53 -14.56
C THR A 179 3.12 -29.61 -13.56
N ALA A 180 4.35 -30.10 -13.59
CA ALA A 180 4.85 -31.04 -12.59
C ALA A 180 4.85 -30.37 -11.20
N SER A 181 3.83 -30.64 -10.40
CA SER A 181 3.66 -30.08 -9.06
C SER A 181 3.69 -31.21 -8.02
N ILE A 182 4.42 -30.97 -6.94
CA ILE A 182 4.37 -31.81 -5.73
C ILE A 182 3.66 -30.96 -4.67
N ALA A 183 2.62 -31.52 -4.07
CA ALA A 183 1.91 -30.89 -2.97
C ALA A 183 2.19 -31.69 -1.70
N GLU A 184 2.88 -31.05 -0.75
CA GLU A 184 3.09 -31.59 0.59
C GLU A 184 2.16 -30.84 1.55
N THR A 185 1.44 -31.60 2.38
CA THR A 185 0.59 -31.02 3.42
C THR A 185 1.30 -31.20 4.75
N ILE A 186 1.47 -30.11 5.52
CA ILE A 186 1.98 -30.19 6.88
C ILE A 186 0.88 -30.81 7.74
N PRO A 187 1.07 -32.03 8.26
CA PRO A 187 0.04 -32.70 9.03
C PRO A 187 0.00 -32.15 10.45
N LEU A 188 -1.15 -32.26 11.11
CA LEU A 188 -1.38 -31.68 12.44
C LEU A 188 -0.44 -32.25 13.50
N ASP A 189 -0.11 -33.53 13.42
CA ASP A 189 0.82 -34.22 14.33
C ASP A 189 2.25 -33.69 14.22
N ALA A 190 2.72 -33.36 13.02
CA ALA A 190 4.01 -32.70 12.83
C ALA A 190 4.01 -31.32 13.50
N THR A 191 2.97 -30.51 13.28
CA THR A 191 2.84 -29.19 13.92
C THR A 191 2.78 -29.29 15.45
N LEU A 192 2.06 -30.27 16.00
CA LEU A 192 2.02 -30.50 17.45
C LEU A 192 3.39 -30.95 18.00
N SER A 193 4.15 -31.73 17.23
CA SER A 193 5.52 -32.09 17.60
C SER A 193 6.42 -30.85 17.65
N ASP A 194 6.32 -29.96 16.66
CA ASP A 194 7.10 -28.72 16.63
C ASP A 194 6.71 -27.77 17.77
N ILE A 195 5.41 -27.64 18.06
CA ILE A 195 4.92 -26.88 19.22
C ILE A 195 5.48 -27.44 20.52
N ARG A 196 5.54 -28.76 20.68
CA ARG A 196 6.12 -29.38 21.88
C ARG A 196 7.61 -29.03 22.04
N ILE A 197 8.37 -29.04 20.96
CA ILE A 197 9.79 -28.63 20.99
C ILE A 197 9.90 -27.16 21.41
N TYR A 198 9.08 -26.30 20.82
CA TYR A 198 9.03 -24.87 21.15
C TYR A 198 8.66 -24.62 22.63
N LEU A 199 7.65 -25.32 23.15
CA LEU A 199 7.26 -25.23 24.56
C LEU A 199 8.39 -25.67 25.49
N ASN A 200 9.06 -26.79 25.20
CA ASN A 200 10.19 -27.27 26.02
C ASN A 200 11.34 -26.24 26.11
N GLU A 201 11.57 -25.45 25.06
CA GLU A 201 12.58 -24.38 25.08
C GLU A 201 12.15 -23.22 25.99
N HIS A 202 10.89 -22.81 25.91
CA HIS A 202 10.36 -21.64 26.61
C HIS A 202 9.91 -21.96 28.04
N SER A 203 9.61 -23.22 28.35
CA SER A 203 9.07 -23.63 29.65
C SER A 203 10.05 -23.37 30.79
N SER A 204 11.34 -23.27 30.47
CA SER A 204 12.40 -22.80 31.35
C SER A 204 12.12 -21.44 32.01
N TYR A 205 11.39 -20.55 31.33
CA TYR A 205 11.02 -19.22 31.80
C TYR A 205 9.71 -19.16 32.58
N PHE A 206 8.93 -20.25 32.62
CA PHE A 206 7.67 -20.29 33.33
C PHE A 206 7.89 -20.32 34.84
N LEU A 207 7.05 -19.59 35.57
CA LEU A 207 7.03 -19.58 37.03
C LEU A 207 6.46 -20.89 37.57
N CYS A 208 7.30 -21.93 37.66
CA CYS A 208 6.97 -23.26 38.18
C CYS A 208 7.87 -23.61 39.38
N GLU A 209 7.35 -24.39 40.33
CA GLU A 209 8.06 -24.90 41.51
C GLU A 209 8.58 -26.33 41.32
N SER A 210 8.00 -27.10 40.41
CA SER A 210 8.41 -28.46 40.10
C SER A 210 8.42 -28.74 38.60
N GLU A 211 9.17 -29.77 38.22
CA GLU A 211 9.18 -30.27 36.84
C GLU A 211 7.81 -30.87 36.46
N ASP A 212 7.09 -31.46 37.42
CA ASP A 212 5.75 -31.99 37.20
C ASP A 212 4.75 -30.88 36.85
N GLU A 213 4.79 -29.74 37.55
CA GLU A 213 3.96 -28.57 37.27
C GLU A 213 4.26 -27.98 35.90
N ARG A 214 5.55 -27.97 35.50
CA ARG A 214 5.97 -27.53 34.17
C ARG A 214 5.46 -28.44 33.07
N GLN A 215 5.54 -29.76 33.26
CA GLN A 215 5.02 -30.73 32.29
C GLN A 215 3.51 -30.67 32.15
N GLU A 216 2.78 -30.44 33.25
CA GLU A 216 1.32 -30.24 33.23
C GLU A 216 0.95 -28.97 32.47
N LEU A 217 1.71 -27.89 32.68
CA LEU A 217 1.54 -26.64 31.95
C LEU A 217 1.78 -26.80 30.45
N ASP A 218 2.90 -27.41 30.06
CA ASP A 218 3.24 -27.66 28.65
C ASP A 218 2.19 -28.55 27.97
N HIS A 219 1.72 -29.60 28.66
CA HIS A 219 0.65 -30.46 28.16
C HIS A 219 -0.66 -29.68 27.95
N THR A 220 -1.01 -28.81 28.89
CA THR A 220 -2.21 -27.99 28.81
C THR A 220 -2.15 -27.01 27.64
N ILE A 221 -1.03 -26.31 27.47
CA ILE A 221 -0.84 -25.38 26.35
C ILE A 221 -0.88 -26.14 25.01
N LEU A 222 -0.23 -27.30 24.93
CA LEU A 222 -0.22 -28.12 23.73
C LEU A 222 -1.63 -28.58 23.32
N ASP A 223 -2.44 -29.08 24.27
CA ASP A 223 -3.84 -29.48 24.02
C ASP A 223 -4.71 -28.30 23.57
N MET A 224 -4.54 -27.14 24.23
CA MET A 224 -5.30 -25.94 23.89
C MET A 224 -4.91 -25.33 22.54
N SER A 225 -3.66 -25.51 22.10
CA SER A 225 -3.15 -24.95 20.84
C SER A 225 -3.91 -25.45 19.61
N ASN A 226 -4.42 -26.68 19.65
CA ASN A 226 -5.03 -27.36 18.50
C ASN A 226 -4.18 -27.25 17.21
N GLY A 227 -2.84 -27.28 17.35
CA GLY A 227 -1.91 -27.14 16.24
C GLY A 227 -1.71 -25.72 15.70
N ASN A 228 -2.21 -24.69 16.40
CA ASN A 228 -1.98 -23.30 16.01
C ASN A 228 -0.72 -22.76 16.69
N PHE A 229 0.34 -22.60 15.90
CA PHE A 229 1.64 -22.12 16.40
C PHE A 229 1.58 -20.65 16.85
N LEU A 230 0.84 -19.80 16.12
CA LEU A 230 0.68 -18.39 16.49
C LEU A 230 -0.08 -18.24 17.81
N TRP A 231 -1.14 -19.02 18.00
CA TRP A 231 -1.86 -19.09 19.27
C TRP A 231 -0.88 -19.44 20.40
N THR A 232 -0.06 -20.47 20.18
CA THR A 232 0.92 -20.96 21.16
C THR A 232 1.92 -19.85 21.52
N ASP A 233 2.55 -19.23 20.53
CA ASP A 233 3.51 -18.13 20.72
C ASP A 233 2.90 -16.96 21.50
N LEU A 234 1.65 -16.57 21.18
CA LEU A 234 0.95 -15.49 21.89
C LEU A 234 0.68 -15.86 23.36
N VAL A 235 0.32 -17.11 23.64
CA VAL A 235 0.03 -17.58 25.00
C VAL A 235 1.32 -17.72 25.81
N VAL A 236 2.36 -18.31 25.24
CA VAL A 236 3.69 -18.43 25.86
C VAL A 236 4.20 -17.05 26.24
N LYS A 237 4.16 -16.07 25.34
CA LYS A 237 4.57 -14.69 25.65
C LYS A 237 3.74 -14.04 26.76
N ARG A 238 2.45 -14.35 26.91
CA ARG A 238 1.66 -13.86 28.04
C ARG A 238 2.14 -14.48 29.35
N ILE A 239 2.41 -15.78 29.35
CA ILE A 239 2.88 -16.53 30.51
C ILE A 239 4.27 -16.05 30.95
N GLU A 240 5.18 -15.82 30.01
CA GLU A 240 6.53 -15.27 30.29
C GLU A 240 6.50 -13.88 30.93
N ASN A 241 5.46 -13.09 30.66
CA ASN A 241 5.26 -11.77 31.25
C ASN A 241 4.48 -11.82 32.59
N ALA A 242 4.02 -12.99 33.03
CA ALA A 242 3.34 -13.14 34.31
C ALA A 242 4.33 -12.93 35.45
N VAL A 243 3.91 -12.22 36.50
CA VAL A 243 4.74 -11.95 37.68
C VAL A 243 4.43 -12.87 38.86
N SER A 244 3.41 -13.71 38.76
CA SER A 244 3.08 -14.73 39.78
C SER A 244 2.47 -15.99 39.17
N LYS A 245 2.51 -17.10 39.91
CA LYS A 245 1.89 -18.37 39.52
C LYS A 245 0.38 -18.26 39.32
N GLU A 246 -0.27 -17.50 40.19
CA GLU A 246 -1.71 -17.26 40.11
C GLU A 246 -2.07 -16.53 38.81
N GLN A 247 -1.18 -15.64 38.34
CA GLN A 247 -1.35 -14.99 37.04
C GLN A 247 -1.19 -15.98 35.89
N VAL A 248 -0.22 -16.91 35.94
CA VAL A 248 -0.08 -17.98 34.94
C VAL A 248 -1.37 -18.80 34.86
N HIS A 249 -1.90 -19.27 35.98
CA HIS A 249 -3.18 -20.00 36.01
C HIS A 249 -4.35 -19.15 35.53
N THR A 250 -4.41 -17.86 35.87
CA THR A 250 -5.46 -16.95 35.39
C THR A 250 -5.38 -16.77 33.87
N ILE A 251 -4.17 -16.68 33.31
CA ILE A 251 -3.96 -16.59 31.86
C ILE A 251 -4.50 -17.85 31.20
N LEU A 252 -4.10 -19.05 31.62
CA LEU A 252 -4.56 -20.30 31.01
C LEU A 252 -6.08 -20.46 31.06
N ASN A 253 -6.70 -20.10 32.18
CA ASN A 253 -8.15 -20.21 32.36
C ASN A 253 -8.95 -19.16 31.58
N SER A 254 -8.34 -18.03 31.23
CA SER A 254 -8.99 -16.95 30.49
C SER A 254 -8.71 -17.00 28.99
N VAL A 255 -7.58 -17.58 28.58
CA VAL A 255 -7.20 -17.66 27.18
C VAL A 255 -8.17 -18.57 26.43
N PRO A 256 -8.78 -18.08 25.34
CA PRO A 256 -9.72 -18.84 24.56
C PRO A 256 -9.00 -19.77 23.59
N LYS A 257 -9.59 -20.94 23.31
CA LYS A 257 -9.09 -21.89 22.30
C LYS A 257 -9.20 -21.34 20.87
N GLU A 258 -10.08 -20.37 20.64
CA GLU A 258 -10.31 -19.78 19.31
C GLU A 258 -9.46 -18.52 19.10
N MET A 259 -8.70 -18.48 18.00
CA MET A 259 -7.91 -17.31 17.59
C MET A 259 -8.76 -16.04 17.50
N ASP A 260 -9.99 -16.17 17.02
CA ASP A 260 -10.90 -15.06 16.90
C ASP A 260 -11.22 -14.39 18.23
N GLN A 261 -11.33 -15.17 19.31
CA GLN A 261 -11.56 -14.64 20.64
C GLN A 261 -10.25 -14.11 21.25
N LEU A 262 -9.13 -14.79 21.03
CA LEU A 262 -7.81 -14.32 21.47
C LEU A 262 -7.52 -12.94 20.91
N TYR A 263 -7.82 -12.73 19.64
CA TYR A 263 -7.72 -11.42 18.98
C TYR A 263 -8.65 -10.37 19.56
N ARG A 264 -9.87 -10.74 19.98
CA ARG A 264 -10.76 -9.80 20.67
C ARG A 264 -10.16 -9.36 22.01
N GLU A 265 -9.57 -10.28 22.76
CA GLU A 265 -8.89 -9.96 24.02
C GLU A 265 -7.66 -9.08 23.83
N ILE A 266 -6.80 -9.41 22.86
CA ILE A 266 -5.64 -8.57 22.52
C ILE A 266 -6.10 -7.16 22.15
N THR A 267 -7.11 -7.06 21.28
CA THR A 267 -7.73 -5.78 20.90
C THR A 267 -8.21 -5.02 22.14
N SER A 268 -8.99 -5.66 23.02
CA SER A 268 -9.52 -5.03 24.24
C SER A 268 -8.41 -4.59 25.19
N SER A 269 -7.35 -5.39 25.34
CA SER A 269 -6.18 -5.06 26.16
C SER A 269 -5.47 -3.81 25.64
N ILE A 270 -5.21 -3.73 24.33
CA ILE A 270 -4.60 -2.55 23.71
C ILE A 270 -5.50 -1.30 23.91
N MET A 271 -6.83 -1.47 23.90
CA MET A 271 -7.79 -0.38 24.09
C MET A 271 -8.00 0.04 25.55
N THR A 272 -7.34 -0.61 26.53
CA THR A 272 -7.55 -0.33 27.95
C THR A 272 -7.04 1.06 28.35
N SER A 273 -5.92 1.49 27.76
CA SER A 273 -5.37 2.85 27.94
C SER A 273 -5.56 3.67 26.66
N PRO A 274 -6.18 4.86 26.71
CA PRO A 274 -6.33 5.73 25.54
C PRO A 274 -5.00 6.12 24.89
N GLU A 275 -3.96 6.33 25.68
CA GLU A 275 -2.62 6.70 25.20
C GLU A 275 -1.97 5.54 24.44
N THR A 276 -1.93 4.35 25.06
CA THR A 276 -1.41 3.12 24.44
C THR A 276 -2.22 2.75 23.20
N ALA A 277 -3.54 2.91 23.25
CA ALA A 277 -4.44 2.68 22.13
C ALA A 277 -4.13 3.58 20.93
N SER A 278 -3.90 4.87 21.17
CA SER A 278 -3.54 5.83 20.13
C SER A 278 -2.22 5.44 19.45
N ILE A 279 -1.21 5.09 20.25
CA ILE A 279 0.11 4.68 19.75
C ILE A 279 0.01 3.37 18.96
N ALA A 280 -0.63 2.34 19.51
CA ALA A 280 -0.79 1.05 18.86
C ALA A 280 -1.54 1.17 17.53
N LYS A 281 -2.61 1.97 17.48
CA LYS A 281 -3.34 2.26 16.23
C LYS A 281 -2.46 2.94 15.20
N ALA A 282 -1.62 3.88 15.61
CA ALA A 282 -0.70 4.56 14.71
C ALA A 282 0.38 3.58 14.18
N ILE A 283 0.98 2.76 15.06
CA ILE A 283 1.93 1.71 14.65
C ILE A 283 1.27 0.77 13.63
N LEU A 284 0.09 0.23 13.96
CA LEU A 284 -0.65 -0.68 13.07
C LEU A 284 -1.06 -0.01 11.75
N ARG A 285 -1.43 1.27 11.75
CA ARG A 285 -1.73 2.04 10.54
C ARG A 285 -0.52 2.09 9.62
N TRP A 286 0.62 2.54 10.14
CA TRP A 286 1.83 2.75 9.36
C TRP A 286 2.47 1.44 8.93
N THR A 287 2.31 0.37 9.69
CA THR A 287 2.81 -0.95 9.31
C THR A 287 1.88 -1.60 8.28
N LEU A 288 0.55 -1.51 8.43
CA LEU A 288 -0.41 -2.16 7.52
C LEU A 288 -0.72 -1.38 6.26
N CYS A 289 -0.72 -0.05 6.30
CA CYS A 289 -1.21 0.77 5.17
C CYS A 289 -0.06 1.47 4.44
N SER A 290 1.19 1.26 4.85
CA SER A 290 2.34 1.68 4.05
C SER A 290 2.42 0.88 2.75
N LEU A 291 3.16 1.40 1.77
CA LEU A 291 3.32 0.76 0.45
C LEU A 291 4.63 -0.01 0.31
N ARG A 292 5.42 -0.01 1.37
CA ARG A 292 6.62 -0.81 1.59
C ARG A 292 6.85 -0.93 3.10
N PRO A 293 7.69 -1.86 3.58
CA PRO A 293 8.05 -1.92 4.98
C PRO A 293 8.79 -0.64 5.35
N LEU A 294 8.45 -0.05 6.49
CA LEU A 294 9.15 1.11 7.02
C LEU A 294 10.27 0.65 7.93
N SER A 295 11.43 1.32 7.84
CA SER A 295 12.46 1.12 8.85
C SER A 295 11.99 1.62 10.22
N VAL A 296 12.59 1.13 11.31
CA VAL A 296 12.28 1.60 12.67
C VAL A 296 12.42 3.14 12.77
N ASP A 297 13.44 3.72 12.13
CA ASP A 297 13.68 5.16 12.12
C ASP A 297 12.63 5.92 11.30
N GLU A 298 12.22 5.39 10.14
CA GLU A 298 11.13 5.97 9.35
C GLU A 298 9.80 5.92 10.08
N LEU A 299 9.50 4.80 10.74
CA LEU A 299 8.28 4.67 11.54
C LEU A 299 8.31 5.61 12.74
N ARG A 300 9.44 5.77 13.43
CA ARG A 300 9.57 6.71 14.54
C ARG A 300 9.25 8.14 14.11
N GLU A 301 9.80 8.58 12.99
CA GLU A 301 9.49 9.91 12.43
C GLU A 301 8.03 10.02 11.96
N ALA A 302 7.48 8.96 11.36
CA ALA A 302 6.08 8.93 10.96
C ALA A 302 5.12 9.07 12.15
N LEU A 303 5.39 8.39 13.27
CA LEU A 303 4.62 8.48 14.51
C LEU A 303 4.72 9.88 15.14
N ARG A 304 5.92 10.48 15.14
CA ARG A 304 6.13 11.86 15.59
C ARG A 304 5.29 12.86 14.80
N LEU A 305 5.19 12.66 13.48
CA LEU A 305 4.38 13.52 12.60
C LEU A 305 2.87 13.24 12.69
N ASP A 306 2.47 11.98 12.92
CA ASP A 306 1.06 11.58 12.97
C ASP A 306 0.40 11.90 14.32
N ILE A 307 1.03 11.50 15.42
CA ILE A 307 0.46 11.57 16.77
C ILE A 307 1.28 12.42 17.75
N GLY A 308 2.41 12.99 17.32
CA GLY A 308 3.26 13.82 18.19
C GLY A 308 4.19 13.03 19.13
N GLU A 309 4.18 11.70 19.05
CA GLU A 309 4.90 10.81 19.96
C GLU A 309 6.29 10.44 19.43
N SER A 310 7.31 10.52 20.30
CA SER A 310 8.69 10.18 19.98
C SER A 310 9.14 8.92 20.73
N LEU A 311 8.91 7.75 20.13
CA LEU A 311 9.20 6.45 20.74
C LEU A 311 10.67 6.06 20.52
N SER A 312 11.50 6.28 21.53
CA SER A 312 12.95 6.02 21.46
C SER A 312 13.29 4.53 21.28
N GLN A 313 12.60 3.65 21.99
CA GLN A 313 12.83 2.19 22.00
C GLN A 313 11.79 1.41 21.17
N LEU A 314 11.37 1.99 20.05
CA LEU A 314 10.34 1.40 19.18
C LEU A 314 10.67 -0.03 18.73
N ASP A 315 11.95 -0.33 18.51
CA ASP A 315 12.48 -1.66 18.18
C ASP A 315 12.17 -2.72 19.25
N LYS A 316 12.04 -2.31 20.51
CA LYS A 316 11.78 -3.22 21.64
C LYS A 316 10.33 -3.19 22.09
N THR A 317 9.68 -2.04 21.98
CA THR A 317 8.35 -1.82 22.57
C THR A 317 7.20 -1.97 21.58
N ALA A 318 7.44 -1.92 20.26
CA ALA A 318 6.37 -2.01 19.26
C ALA A 318 5.53 -3.29 19.40
N GLY A 319 6.18 -4.43 19.64
CA GLY A 319 5.52 -5.71 19.89
C GLY A 319 4.60 -5.63 21.10
N ALA A 320 5.13 -5.27 22.27
CA ALA A 320 4.36 -5.15 23.51
C ALA A 320 3.17 -4.16 23.39
N ILE A 321 3.40 -2.98 22.78
CA ILE A 321 2.36 -1.98 22.55
C ILE A 321 1.24 -2.52 21.66
N CYS A 322 1.58 -3.33 20.66
CA CYS A 322 0.64 -3.93 19.73
C CYS A 322 0.18 -5.34 20.14
N GLY A 323 0.37 -5.75 21.40
CA GLY A 323 -0.07 -7.05 21.90
C GLY A 323 0.62 -8.24 21.25
N ASN A 324 1.91 -8.08 20.93
CA ASN A 324 2.78 -9.03 20.25
C ASN A 324 2.35 -9.40 18.83
N LEU A 325 1.64 -8.50 18.15
CA LEU A 325 1.20 -8.69 16.75
C LEU A 325 2.17 -8.11 15.71
N VAL A 326 3.17 -7.36 16.17
CA VAL A 326 4.13 -6.66 15.31
C VAL A 326 5.53 -7.05 15.75
N TYR A 327 6.38 -7.37 14.78
CA TYR A 327 7.74 -7.83 15.00
C TYR A 327 8.72 -6.96 14.22
N VAL A 328 9.92 -6.79 14.75
CA VAL A 328 10.99 -6.05 14.08
C VAL A 328 11.91 -7.07 13.46
N ASP A 329 11.93 -7.12 12.14
CA ASP A 329 12.81 -8.01 11.41
C ASP A 329 14.08 -7.26 10.97
N GLY A 330 15.23 -7.90 11.22
CA GLY A 330 16.55 -7.40 10.93
C GLY A 330 16.88 -7.42 9.44
N ASP A 331 16.33 -8.37 8.70
CA ASP A 331 16.85 -8.78 7.39
C ASP A 331 15.83 -8.65 6.23
N SER A 332 14.67 -8.04 6.47
CA SER A 332 13.61 -7.92 5.46
C SER A 332 14.04 -7.07 4.27
N ARG A 333 14.52 -7.77 3.24
CA ARG A 333 14.47 -7.36 1.84
C ARG A 333 13.24 -7.94 1.14
N ASP A 334 12.24 -8.35 1.92
CA ASP A 334 11.06 -9.03 1.38
C ASP A 334 10.09 -8.06 0.73
N ASP A 335 9.63 -8.47 -0.44
CA ASP A 335 8.60 -7.81 -1.23
C ASP A 335 7.32 -7.72 -0.39
N PHE A 336 7.07 -6.53 0.12
CA PHE A 336 5.90 -6.19 0.91
C PHE A 336 4.62 -6.39 0.12
N GLU A 337 3.89 -7.44 0.45
CA GLU A 337 2.58 -7.69 -0.15
C GLU A 337 1.52 -6.76 0.45
N TYR A 338 1.07 -5.85 -0.41
CA TYR A 338 -0.12 -5.01 -0.36
C TYR A 338 -0.66 -4.62 1.03
N GLY A 339 -0.42 -3.36 1.38
CA GLY A 339 -1.02 -2.74 2.54
C GLY A 339 -2.55 -2.82 2.54
N MET A 340 -3.12 -3.02 3.73
CA MET A 340 -4.56 -3.14 3.95
C MET A 340 -5.30 -1.98 3.27
N LYS A 341 -6.17 -2.27 2.30
CA LYS A 341 -6.99 -1.27 1.57
C LYS A 341 -8.06 -0.65 2.47
N ARG A 342 -7.65 0.21 3.40
CA ARG A 342 -8.53 1.03 4.23
C ARG A 342 -8.42 2.48 3.80
N GLU A 343 -9.42 2.91 3.03
CA GLU A 343 -9.55 4.26 2.48
C GLU A 343 -9.28 5.36 3.53
N ARG A 344 -9.78 5.19 4.76
CA ARG A 344 -9.55 6.12 5.88
C ARG A 344 -8.11 6.19 6.35
N GLU A 345 -7.47 5.03 6.52
CA GLU A 345 -6.09 4.97 7.01
C GLU A 345 -5.10 5.49 5.95
N HIS A 346 -5.33 5.15 4.67
CA HIS A 346 -4.60 5.76 3.55
C HIS A 346 -4.84 7.28 3.45
N THR A 347 -6.05 7.77 3.77
CA THR A 347 -6.34 9.21 3.85
C THR A 347 -5.50 9.88 4.93
N ARG A 348 -5.39 9.27 6.11
CA ARG A 348 -4.57 9.79 7.20
C ARG A 348 -3.09 9.82 6.83
N ILE A 349 -2.54 8.71 6.32
CA ILE A 349 -1.15 8.65 5.84
C ILE A 349 -0.90 9.72 4.78
N THR A 350 -1.82 9.86 3.81
CA THR A 350 -1.76 10.89 2.77
C THR A 350 -1.69 12.30 3.37
N GLN A 351 -2.53 12.61 4.37
CA GLN A 351 -2.52 13.92 5.03
C GLN A 351 -1.17 14.20 5.71
N ILE A 352 -0.58 13.21 6.38
CA ILE A 352 0.73 13.34 7.00
C ILE A 352 1.83 13.55 5.94
N CYS A 353 1.85 12.74 4.88
CA CYS A 353 2.81 12.90 3.79
C CYS A 353 2.70 14.28 3.13
N LEU A 354 1.48 14.74 2.81
CA LEU A 354 1.27 16.05 2.18
C LEU A 354 1.60 17.20 3.13
N SER A 355 1.35 17.06 4.44
CA SER A 355 1.72 18.08 5.43
C SER A 355 3.23 18.18 5.57
N TYR A 356 3.94 17.05 5.61
CA TYR A 356 5.40 16.99 5.57
C TYR A 356 5.94 17.64 4.29
N LEU A 357 5.40 17.25 3.12
CA LEU A 357 5.85 17.77 1.82
C LEU A 357 5.55 19.27 1.64
N SER A 358 4.52 19.78 2.32
CA SER A 358 4.19 21.21 2.35
C SER A 358 5.01 22.00 3.36
N GLY A 359 5.71 21.32 4.28
CA GLY A 359 6.48 21.94 5.36
C GLY A 359 7.74 22.65 4.87
N ASP A 360 8.23 23.58 5.68
CA ASP A 360 9.34 24.45 5.29
C ASP A 360 10.72 23.84 5.61
N ASP A 361 10.81 23.04 6.66
CA ASP A 361 12.09 22.63 7.25
C ASP A 361 12.91 21.69 6.35
N ASP A 362 12.24 20.76 5.66
CA ASP A 362 12.88 19.72 4.84
C ASP A 362 12.67 19.90 3.32
N MET A 363 11.67 20.69 2.92
CA MET A 363 11.23 20.78 1.52
C MET A 363 11.46 22.14 0.86
N LYS A 364 11.81 23.20 1.60
CA LYS A 364 12.25 24.45 0.95
C LYS A 364 13.74 24.37 0.62
N PRO A 365 14.15 24.76 -0.61
CA PRO A 365 15.58 24.90 -0.88
C PRO A 365 16.09 26.03 0.03
N ARG A 366 17.13 25.75 0.81
CA ARG A 366 17.80 26.79 1.58
C ARG A 366 18.26 27.82 0.56
N THR A 367 17.63 28.99 0.58
CA THR A 367 17.99 30.10 -0.30
C THR A 367 19.51 30.23 -0.29
N PHE A 368 20.11 30.21 -1.47
CA PHE A 368 21.50 30.61 -1.67
C PHE A 368 21.63 32.07 -1.22
N ARG A 369 21.71 32.31 0.09
CA ARG A 369 22.28 33.55 0.59
C ARG A 369 23.72 33.52 0.16
N ARG A 370 24.08 34.38 -0.79
CA ARG A 370 25.45 34.80 -1.03
C ARG A 370 26.02 35.28 0.30
N ALA A 371 26.68 34.40 1.03
CA ALA A 371 27.41 34.74 2.24
C ALA A 371 28.67 33.88 2.28
N ASN A 372 29.78 34.56 2.01
CA ASN A 372 31.17 34.24 2.24
C ASN A 372 31.59 32.77 2.30
N SER A 373 32.46 32.43 1.35
CA SER A 373 33.39 31.32 1.39
C SER A 373 34.02 31.13 2.78
N HIS A 374 33.95 29.89 3.28
CA HIS A 374 34.74 29.27 4.38
C HIS A 374 33.95 28.70 5.57
N ALA A 375 32.62 28.75 5.59
CA ALA A 375 31.86 27.85 6.45
C ALA A 375 31.70 26.49 5.74
N HIS A 376 32.27 25.42 6.29
CA HIS A 376 31.99 24.05 5.85
C HIS A 376 30.46 23.86 5.76
N LYS A 377 29.94 23.77 4.53
CA LYS A 377 28.54 23.46 4.24
C LYS A 377 28.27 22.03 4.68
N LYS A 378 27.89 21.83 5.95
CA LYS A 378 27.20 20.60 6.36
C LYS A 378 25.83 20.64 5.67
N GLU A 379 25.68 19.89 4.59
CA GLU A 379 24.38 19.65 3.97
C GLU A 379 23.44 19.12 5.05
N ALA A 380 22.36 19.85 5.33
CA ALA A 380 21.34 19.37 6.25
C ALA A 380 20.64 18.19 5.57
N LYS A 381 20.87 16.99 6.09
CA LYS A 381 20.26 15.76 5.60
C LYS A 381 18.75 15.85 5.85
N ARG A 382 17.94 15.71 4.81
CA ARG A 382 16.46 15.62 4.93
C ARG A 382 16.10 14.54 5.95
N SER A 383 14.97 14.68 6.65
CA SER A 383 14.46 13.62 7.52
C SER A 383 14.41 12.29 6.80
N ILE A 384 14.66 11.18 7.50
CA ILE A 384 14.60 9.84 6.93
C ILE A 384 13.20 9.51 6.39
N PHE A 385 12.15 10.12 6.96
CA PHE A 385 10.77 10.02 6.48
C PHE A 385 10.58 10.61 5.07
N SER A 386 11.46 11.52 4.62
CA SER A 386 11.40 12.07 3.26
C SER A 386 11.46 11.00 2.19
N ASN A 387 12.25 9.93 2.40
CA ASN A 387 12.40 8.83 1.46
C ASN A 387 11.06 8.16 1.16
N TYR A 388 10.21 8.04 2.19
CA TYR A 388 8.88 7.50 2.04
C TYR A 388 7.93 8.53 1.42
N ALA A 389 7.82 9.71 2.01
CA ALA A 389 6.83 10.71 1.61
C ALA A 389 7.01 11.18 0.16
N VAL A 390 8.25 11.43 -0.27
CA VAL A 390 8.57 11.94 -1.60
C VAL A 390 8.16 10.95 -2.70
N VAL A 391 8.35 9.65 -2.47
CA VAL A 391 8.10 8.59 -3.46
C VAL A 391 6.64 8.12 -3.43
N TYR A 392 6.06 7.93 -2.25
CA TYR A 392 4.84 7.14 -2.08
C TYR A 392 3.57 7.95 -1.78
N PHE A 393 3.63 9.29 -1.59
CA PHE A 393 2.43 10.07 -1.25
C PHE A 393 1.31 9.96 -2.32
N SER A 394 1.68 9.87 -3.60
CA SER A 394 0.70 9.83 -4.69
C SER A 394 0.05 8.45 -4.81
N ASP A 395 0.79 7.39 -4.52
CA ASP A 395 0.25 6.03 -4.41
C ASP A 395 -0.68 5.90 -3.18
N GLN A 396 -0.38 6.60 -2.08
CA GLN A 396 -1.27 6.73 -0.93
C GLN A 396 -2.57 7.46 -1.32
N ILE A 397 -2.48 8.55 -2.10
CA ILE A 397 -3.64 9.25 -2.67
C ILE A 397 -4.49 8.30 -3.51
N ALA A 398 -3.87 7.42 -4.30
CA ALA A 398 -4.59 6.46 -5.13
C ALA A 398 -5.44 5.48 -4.30
N HIS A 399 -5.09 5.20 -3.04
CA HIS A 399 -5.85 4.33 -2.13
C HIS A 399 -6.72 5.08 -1.11
N SER A 400 -6.55 6.40 -1.00
CA SER A 400 -7.29 7.28 -0.09
C SER A 400 -8.69 7.67 -0.56
N SER A 401 -9.42 8.38 0.31
CA SER A 401 -10.75 8.87 0.03
C SER A 401 -10.75 10.05 -0.93
N SER A 402 -11.59 9.97 -1.96
CA SER A 402 -11.79 11.09 -2.88
C SER A 402 -12.89 12.06 -2.44
N SER A 403 -13.62 11.78 -1.36
CA SER A 403 -14.69 12.66 -0.88
C SER A 403 -14.21 13.83 -0.01
N SER A 404 -12.98 13.79 0.51
CA SER A 404 -12.50 14.79 1.48
C SER A 404 -12.09 16.10 0.81
N GLY A 405 -12.78 17.21 1.12
CA GLY A 405 -12.41 18.59 0.79
C GLY A 405 -10.98 18.95 1.23
N GLU A 406 -10.68 18.62 2.47
CA GLU A 406 -9.41 18.93 3.14
C GLU A 406 -8.21 18.29 2.45
N GLN A 407 -8.33 17.03 2.02
CA GLN A 407 -7.23 16.34 1.35
C GLN A 407 -6.85 17.02 0.02
N LEU A 408 -7.84 17.47 -0.76
CA LEU A 408 -7.57 18.24 -1.98
C LEU A 408 -6.95 19.61 -1.64
N ALA A 409 -7.37 20.26 -0.57
CA ALA A 409 -6.79 21.53 -0.15
C ALA A 409 -5.31 21.37 0.24
N THR A 410 -4.95 20.33 0.97
CA THR A 410 -3.55 20.04 1.33
C THR A 410 -2.72 19.63 0.12
N LEU A 411 -3.28 18.87 -0.82
CA LEU A 411 -2.62 18.55 -2.09
C LEU A 411 -2.34 19.82 -2.91
N ASN A 412 -3.33 20.71 -3.04
CA ASN A 412 -3.16 21.98 -3.73
C ASN A 412 -2.11 22.86 -3.05
N ARG A 413 -2.09 22.90 -1.71
CA ARG A 413 -1.06 23.63 -0.96
C ARG A 413 0.33 23.14 -1.33
N PHE A 414 0.56 21.83 -1.26
CA PHE A 414 1.83 21.20 -1.63
C PHE A 414 2.24 21.54 -3.07
N LEU A 415 1.33 21.36 -4.04
CA LEU A 415 1.61 21.62 -5.45
C LEU A 415 1.93 23.08 -5.72
N MET A 416 1.37 24.02 -4.95
CA MET A 416 1.63 25.45 -5.12
C MET A 416 2.89 25.94 -4.40
N SER A 417 3.38 25.22 -3.39
CA SER A 417 4.54 25.66 -2.58
C SER A 417 5.85 24.95 -2.96
N ASN A 418 5.89 23.62 -2.87
CA ASN A 418 7.14 22.85 -2.79
C ASN A 418 7.28 21.81 -3.92
N HIS A 419 6.49 21.91 -5.00
CA HIS A 419 6.53 20.95 -6.10
C HIS A 419 7.90 20.91 -6.81
N THR A 420 8.60 22.04 -6.93
CA THR A 420 9.92 22.10 -7.58
C THR A 420 10.98 21.37 -6.78
N THR A 421 11.01 21.56 -5.46
CA THR A 421 11.91 20.84 -4.56
C THR A 421 11.58 19.36 -4.43
N TRP A 422 10.30 19.01 -4.53
CA TRP A 422 9.89 17.60 -4.64
C TRP A 422 10.42 16.96 -5.93
N ILE A 423 10.27 17.64 -7.08
CA ILE A 423 10.82 17.16 -8.36
C ILE A 423 12.34 17.01 -8.27
N GLU A 424 13.05 17.96 -7.65
CA GLU A 424 14.49 17.87 -7.42
C GLU A 424 14.84 16.68 -6.50
N ALA A 425 14.07 16.45 -5.44
CA ALA A 425 14.26 15.31 -4.53
C ALA A 425 14.08 13.97 -5.25
N ILE A 426 13.07 13.85 -6.11
CA ILE A 426 12.88 12.66 -6.97
C ILE A 426 14.00 12.54 -8.00
N ALA A 427 14.37 13.62 -8.69
CA ALA A 427 15.45 13.56 -9.67
C ALA A 427 16.79 13.11 -9.02
N SER A 428 17.01 13.46 -7.76
CA SER A 428 18.18 13.05 -6.99
C SER A 428 18.23 11.54 -6.70
N THR A 429 17.08 10.84 -6.70
CA THR A 429 17.05 9.37 -6.57
C THR A 429 17.50 8.66 -7.85
N LYS A 430 17.64 9.40 -8.97
CA LYS A 430 17.91 8.89 -10.33
C LYS A 430 16.82 7.97 -10.88
N ASP A 431 15.65 7.91 -10.23
CA ASP A 431 14.46 7.21 -10.70
C ASP A 431 13.33 8.22 -10.93
N LEU A 432 12.92 8.39 -12.20
CA LEU A 432 11.84 9.30 -12.59
C LEU A 432 10.48 8.62 -12.69
N ILE A 433 10.39 7.29 -12.50
CA ILE A 433 9.13 6.53 -12.51
C ILE A 433 8.10 7.13 -11.53
N PRO A 434 8.47 7.56 -10.30
CA PRO A 434 7.52 8.15 -9.37
C PRO A 434 6.84 9.43 -9.88
N LEU A 435 7.48 10.22 -10.76
CA LEU A 435 6.86 11.42 -11.34
C LEU A 435 5.70 11.05 -12.27
N THR A 436 5.95 10.11 -13.19
CA THR A 436 4.93 9.61 -14.12
C THR A 436 3.78 8.93 -13.37
N ARG A 437 4.13 8.12 -12.36
CA ARG A 437 3.15 7.46 -11.50
C ARG A 437 2.28 8.46 -10.75
N THR A 438 2.89 9.52 -10.23
CA THR A 438 2.18 10.61 -9.56
C THR A 438 1.16 11.28 -10.48
N ALA A 439 1.51 11.60 -11.72
CA ALA A 439 0.58 12.19 -12.67
C ALA A 439 -0.65 11.28 -12.91
N ASN A 440 -0.42 9.97 -13.08
CA ASN A 440 -1.49 8.99 -13.28
C ASN A 440 -2.38 8.85 -12.03
N ASN A 441 -1.79 8.77 -10.84
CA ASN A 441 -2.50 8.65 -9.58
C ASN A 441 -3.36 9.89 -9.29
N LEU A 442 -2.83 11.09 -9.56
CA LEU A 442 -3.58 12.34 -9.38
C LEU A 442 -4.74 12.45 -10.37
N LYS A 443 -4.54 12.04 -11.64
CA LYS A 443 -5.63 11.97 -12.62
C LYS A 443 -6.74 11.03 -12.15
N ALA A 444 -6.38 9.81 -11.75
CA ALA A 444 -7.35 8.83 -11.25
C ALA A 444 -8.08 9.34 -10.00
N TYR A 445 -7.38 10.03 -9.09
CA TYR A 445 -7.99 10.65 -7.92
C TYR A 445 -9.02 11.73 -8.29
N MET A 446 -8.69 12.61 -9.25
CA MET A 446 -9.60 13.64 -9.74
C MET A 446 -10.83 13.03 -10.42
N ASP A 447 -10.65 11.99 -11.24
CA ASP A 447 -11.75 11.29 -11.91
C ASP A 447 -12.73 10.67 -10.90
N ARG A 448 -12.22 10.09 -9.80
CA ARG A 448 -13.06 9.58 -8.70
C ARG A 448 -13.80 10.72 -7.98
N ARG A 449 -13.15 11.87 -7.82
CA ARG A 449 -13.68 13.03 -7.09
C ARG A 449 -14.85 13.71 -7.79
N VAL A 450 -14.93 13.66 -9.13
CA VAL A 450 -16.06 14.21 -9.92
C VAL A 450 -17.42 13.66 -9.44
N LYS A 451 -17.46 12.51 -8.77
CA LYS A 451 -18.68 11.94 -8.17
C LYS A 451 -19.21 12.74 -6.97
N TYR A 452 -18.35 13.50 -6.28
CA TYR A 452 -18.66 14.25 -5.07
C TYR A 452 -18.82 15.75 -5.30
N GLU A 453 -18.16 16.30 -6.33
CA GLU A 453 -18.31 17.68 -6.76
C GLU A 453 -19.08 17.72 -8.09
N SER A 454 -20.34 18.19 -8.04
CA SER A 454 -21.12 18.44 -9.26
C SER A 454 -20.39 19.46 -10.14
N PRO A 455 -20.16 19.20 -11.44
CA PRO A 455 -19.56 20.15 -12.38
C PRO A 455 -20.32 21.49 -12.52
N LEU A 456 -21.49 21.61 -11.88
CA LEU A 456 -22.41 22.75 -11.95
C LEU A 456 -22.59 23.45 -10.59
N ALA A 457 -21.82 23.12 -9.55
CA ALA A 457 -21.88 23.86 -8.29
C ALA A 457 -21.22 25.25 -8.48
N PRO A 458 -21.93 26.37 -8.26
CA PRO A 458 -21.30 27.68 -8.31
C PRO A 458 -20.24 27.77 -7.23
N LYS A 459 -19.03 28.21 -7.59
CA LYS A 459 -17.95 28.50 -6.65
C LYS A 459 -18.49 29.44 -5.58
N SER A 460 -18.76 28.94 -4.38
CA SER A 460 -19.03 29.78 -3.23
C SER A 460 -17.78 30.60 -2.98
N LYS A 461 -17.91 31.93 -3.07
CA LYS A 461 -16.85 32.89 -2.80
C LYS A 461 -16.20 32.54 -1.44
N MET A 462 -14.89 32.29 -1.45
CA MET A 462 -14.09 32.34 -0.23
C MET A 462 -14.07 33.80 0.23
N SER A 463 -14.61 34.05 1.42
CA SER A 463 -14.36 35.26 2.21
C SER A 463 -13.22 35.01 3.17
#